data_AF-A0A954Q3I0-F1
#
_entry.id   AF-A0A954Q3I0-F1
#
_cell.length_a   1.000
_cell.length_b   1.000
_cell.length_c   1.000
_cell.angle_alpha   90.00
_cell.angle_beta   90.00
_cell.angle_gamma   90.00
#
_symmetry.space_group_name_H-M   'P 1'
#
loop_
_entity.id
_entity.type
_entity.pdbx_description
1 polymer ?
#
loop_
_entity_poly.entity_id
_entity_poly.type
_entity_poly.pdbx_seq_one_letter_code
_entity_poly.pdbx_strand_id
1 'polypeptide(L)'
;MSYNRCWITPFINIKEGSVAAMNGDELRRELVCPACAAVERCGYAQMLKRLQGAGVMRRSKDPEPSLVKELFESTASRFACATCEHVGLKTREATEDDWDDWGGAVACKGCRQPIPRERLEIFPGTKLCAACQQKDDSGANDEPEYCSRCGDIMSVRLKSGTSRYVMSCPSCGSR
;
A
#
# COMPACT_ATOMS: atom_id res chain seq x y z
N MET A 1 11.81 48.69 47.21
CA MET A 1 11.16 47.66 46.38
C MET A 1 12.25 46.63 46.06
N SER A 2 12.68 45.74 46.97
CA SER A 2 11.96 44.61 47.60
C SER A 2 11.50 43.61 46.52
N TYR A 3 11.88 42.34 46.38
CA TYR A 3 12.60 41.27 47.14
C TYR A 3 13.38 40.42 46.08
N ASN A 4 14.59 39.88 46.25
CA ASN A 4 15.16 38.82 47.11
C ASN A 4 14.65 37.36 46.92
N ARG A 5 15.64 36.43 46.76
CA ARG A 5 15.68 34.94 46.92
C ARG A 5 15.23 34.10 45.70
N CYS A 6 15.98 33.17 45.13
CA CYS A 6 16.98 32.17 45.57
C CYS A 6 16.36 30.90 46.21
N TRP A 7 16.78 29.74 45.66
CA TRP A 7 16.84 28.38 46.21
C TRP A 7 15.69 27.37 45.97
N ILE A 8 16.14 26.15 45.57
CA ILE A 8 15.64 24.80 45.96
C ILE A 8 14.48 24.19 45.16
N THR A 9 14.82 23.17 44.36
CA THR A 9 13.94 22.02 44.09
C THR A 9 13.70 21.22 45.36
N PRO A 10 12.49 20.69 45.56
CA PRO A 10 12.41 19.31 46.01
C PRO A 10 11.43 18.47 45.18
N PHE A 11 11.95 17.30 44.82
CA PHE A 11 11.29 16.02 44.70
C PHE A 11 10.00 15.90 45.55
N ILE A 12 8.83 15.76 44.93
CA ILE A 12 7.64 15.16 45.54
C ILE A 12 6.91 14.29 44.50
N ASN A 13 7.29 13.02 44.49
CA ASN A 13 6.41 11.84 44.57
C ASN A 13 5.01 11.97 43.95
N ILE A 14 4.92 11.68 42.64
CA ILE A 14 3.64 11.33 42.01
C ILE A 14 3.38 9.86 42.36
N LYS A 15 2.51 9.66 43.36
CA LYS A 15 1.93 8.37 43.70
C LYS A 15 1.38 7.70 42.44
N GLU A 16 1.77 6.45 42.30
CA GLU A 16 1.16 5.44 41.46
C GLU A 16 -0.36 5.46 41.65
N GLY A 17 -1.04 6.04 40.67
CA GLY A 17 -2.46 5.90 40.43
C GLY A 17 -2.61 5.14 39.14
N SER A 18 -2.56 3.81 39.26
CA SER A 18 -2.83 2.84 38.20
C SER A 18 -4.21 3.06 37.60
N VAL A 19 -4.27 3.82 36.52
CA VAL A 19 -5.30 3.65 35.48
C VAL A 19 -4.59 2.93 34.34
N ALA A 20 -5.08 1.73 34.05
CA ALA A 20 -4.54 0.80 33.09
C ALA A 20 -4.02 1.51 31.83
N ALA A 21 -2.72 1.34 31.58
CA ALA A 21 -2.14 1.52 30.26
C ALA A 21 -2.77 0.48 29.33
N MET A 22 -3.97 0.77 28.82
CA MET A 22 -4.55 0.02 27.72
C MET A 22 -3.87 0.51 26.44
N ASN A 23 -2.80 -0.21 26.10
CA ASN A 23 -2.10 -0.32 24.83
C ASN A 23 -2.54 0.65 23.73
N GLY A 24 -1.90 1.82 23.67
CA GLY A 24 -1.92 2.69 22.48
C GLY A 24 -1.29 2.06 21.24
N ASP A 25 -0.76 0.83 21.36
CA ASP A 25 -0.16 0.04 20.28
C ASP A 25 -1.17 -0.74 19.43
N GLU A 26 -2.39 -0.95 19.92
CA GLU A 26 -3.38 -1.82 19.25
C GLU A 26 -4.18 -1.08 18.15
N LEU A 27 -4.08 0.25 18.08
CA LEU A 27 -4.77 1.09 17.10
C LEU A 27 -3.81 1.52 15.99
N ARG A 28 -3.22 0.53 15.31
CA ARG A 28 -2.41 0.76 14.11
C ARG A 28 -3.29 0.53 12.87
N ARG A 29 -3.30 1.52 11.97
CA ARG A 29 -3.91 1.40 10.63
C ARG A 29 -2.89 1.71 9.58
N GLU A 30 -3.10 1.12 8.41
CA GLU A 30 -2.32 1.41 7.22
C GLU A 30 -3.18 2.19 6.24
N LEU A 31 -2.64 3.30 5.73
CA LEU A 31 -3.19 4.01 4.59
C LEU A 31 -2.48 3.53 3.33
N VAL A 32 -3.26 3.05 2.36
CA VAL A 32 -2.79 2.55 1.07
C VAL A 32 -3.29 3.49 -0.03
N CYS A 33 -2.35 4.04 -0.79
CA CYS A 33 -2.69 4.88 -1.93
C CYS A 33 -3.07 4.01 -3.16
N PRO A 34 -4.22 4.20 -3.81
CA PRO A 34 -4.55 3.42 -5.00
C PRO A 34 -3.69 3.79 -6.22
N ALA A 35 -3.11 4.99 -6.28
CA ALA A 35 -2.35 5.46 -7.43
C ALA A 35 -0.88 5.00 -7.42
N CYS A 36 -0.16 5.23 -6.32
CA CYS A 36 1.25 4.82 -6.20
C CYS A 36 1.45 3.59 -5.30
N ALA A 37 0.42 3.16 -4.55
CA ALA A 37 0.47 2.17 -3.47
C ALA A 37 1.63 2.34 -2.48
N ALA A 38 1.96 3.60 -2.19
CA ALA A 38 2.60 3.93 -0.94
C ALA A 38 1.71 3.44 0.22
N VAL A 39 2.35 2.81 1.20
CA VAL A 39 1.75 2.36 2.45
C VAL A 39 2.30 3.23 3.56
N GLU A 40 1.40 3.85 4.31
CA GLU A 40 1.76 4.67 5.47
C GLU A 40 1.13 4.06 6.72
N ARG A 41 1.96 3.69 7.69
CA ARG A 41 1.52 3.17 8.98
C ARG A 41 1.19 4.34 9.90
N CYS A 42 -0.08 4.43 10.29
CA CYS A 42 -0.59 5.44 11.20
C CYS A 42 -0.94 4.82 12.55
N GLY A 43 -0.24 5.26 13.60
CA GLY A 43 -0.67 5.06 14.98
C GLY A 43 -1.68 6.11 15.42
N TYR A 44 -2.25 5.92 16.61
CA TYR A 44 -3.29 6.79 17.18
C TYR A 44 -3.00 8.30 17.08
N ALA A 45 -1.82 8.74 17.51
CA ALA A 45 -1.44 10.15 17.47
C ALA A 45 -1.41 10.73 16.04
N GLN A 46 -1.02 9.93 15.05
CA GLN A 46 -1.00 10.34 13.65
C GLN A 46 -2.41 10.40 13.06
N MET A 47 -3.29 9.46 13.42
CA MET A 47 -4.71 9.51 13.05
C MET A 47 -5.37 10.79 13.55
N LEU A 48 -5.15 11.14 14.82
CA LEU A 48 -5.65 12.39 15.40
C LEU A 48 -5.17 13.62 14.65
N LYS A 49 -3.86 13.70 14.37
CA LYS A 49 -3.28 14.84 13.63
C LYS A 49 -3.91 14.99 12.25
N ARG A 50 -4.15 13.89 11.54
CA ARG A 50 -4.80 13.87 10.23
C ARG A 50 -6.27 14.29 10.30
N LEU A 51 -7.03 13.74 11.24
CA LEU A 51 -8.44 14.09 11.45
C LEU A 51 -8.63 15.56 11.83
N GLN A 52 -7.74 16.10 12.67
CA GLN A 52 -7.71 17.51 13.02
C GLN A 52 -7.31 18.38 11.81
N GLY A 53 -6.32 17.96 11.03
CA GLY A 53 -5.91 18.64 9.80
C GLY A 53 -7.01 18.67 8.73
N ALA A 54 -7.86 17.64 8.68
CA ALA A 54 -9.03 17.58 7.80
C ALA A 54 -10.26 18.33 8.36
N GLY A 55 -10.15 18.92 9.56
CA GLY A 55 -11.24 19.67 10.19
C GLY A 55 -12.41 18.81 10.67
N VAL A 56 -12.25 17.48 10.74
CA VAL A 56 -13.33 16.55 11.12
C VAL A 56 -13.50 16.48 12.64
N MET A 57 -12.43 16.75 13.40
CA MET A 57 -12.45 16.72 14.86
C MET A 57 -11.84 18.01 15.44
N ARG A 58 -12.49 18.58 16.47
CA ARG A 58 -11.93 19.71 17.23
C ARG A 58 -10.82 19.22 18.16
N ARG A 59 -9.96 20.13 18.62
CA ARG A 59 -8.93 19.83 19.63
C ARG A 59 -9.56 19.59 21.01
N SER A 60 -10.22 18.45 21.19
CA SER A 60 -10.63 17.94 22.50
C SER A 60 -9.46 17.22 23.17
N LYS A 61 -9.47 17.17 24.50
CA LYS A 61 -8.31 16.74 25.29
C LYS A 61 -8.07 15.23 25.27
N ASP A 62 -9.10 14.43 24.99
CA ASP A 62 -8.99 12.97 24.91
C ASP A 62 -10.23 12.35 24.23
N PRO A 63 -10.24 12.19 22.90
CA PRO A 63 -11.31 11.48 22.23
C PRO A 63 -11.20 9.97 22.47
N GLU A 64 -12.34 9.30 22.48
CA GLU A 64 -12.39 7.85 22.72
C GLU A 64 -11.73 7.09 21.54
N PRO A 65 -10.87 6.09 21.79
CA PRO A 65 -10.00 5.56 20.73
C PRO A 65 -10.74 4.79 19.63
N SER A 66 -11.86 4.13 19.94
CA SER A 66 -12.65 3.44 18.92
C SER A 66 -13.36 4.44 17.99
N LEU A 67 -13.87 5.55 18.52
CA LEU A 67 -14.41 6.65 17.71
C LEU A 67 -13.35 7.24 16.74
N VAL A 68 -12.11 7.43 17.20
CA VAL A 68 -11.03 7.95 16.35
C VAL A 68 -10.77 7.01 15.18
N LYS A 69 -10.77 5.70 15.43
CA LYS A 69 -10.58 4.66 14.42
C LYS A 69 -11.70 4.67 13.36
N GLU A 70 -12.96 4.63 13.79
CA GLU A 70 -14.11 4.66 12.88
C GLU A 70 -14.14 5.93 12.03
N LEU A 71 -13.86 7.08 12.66
CA LEU A 71 -13.82 8.36 11.97
C LEU A 71 -12.66 8.43 10.97
N PHE A 72 -11.51 7.87 11.32
CA PHE A 72 -10.35 7.79 10.44
C PHE A 72 -10.64 6.94 9.20
N GLU A 73 -11.30 5.80 9.36
CA GLU A 73 -11.68 4.91 8.25
C GLU A 73 -12.70 5.55 7.31
N SER A 74 -13.74 6.18 7.87
CA SER A 74 -14.75 6.90 7.07
C SER A 74 -14.19 8.14 6.37
N THR A 75 -13.14 8.76 6.93
CA THR A 75 -12.48 9.96 6.37
C THR A 75 -11.31 9.61 5.45
N ALA A 76 -10.87 8.35 5.39
CA ALA A 76 -9.66 7.93 4.67
C ALA A 76 -9.62 8.36 3.20
N SER A 77 -10.78 8.30 2.54
CA SER A 77 -10.96 8.71 1.14
C SER A 77 -10.72 10.21 0.89
N ARG A 78 -10.70 11.04 1.94
CA ARG A 78 -10.45 12.49 1.85
C ARG A 78 -8.98 12.85 2.06
N PHE A 79 -8.14 11.90 2.50
CA PHE A 79 -6.72 12.14 2.67
C PHE A 79 -5.99 12.08 1.34
N ALA A 80 -4.98 12.94 1.21
CA ALA A 80 -4.02 12.93 0.11
C ALA A 80 -2.81 12.05 0.45
N CYS A 81 -2.28 11.37 -0.56
CA CYS A 81 -1.03 10.64 -0.46
C CYS A 81 0.15 11.61 -0.28
N ALA A 82 1.02 11.36 0.70
CA ALA A 82 2.22 12.18 0.91
C ALA A 82 3.26 12.07 -0.22
N THR A 83 3.18 11.03 -1.05
CA THR A 83 4.15 10.75 -2.13
C THR A 83 3.70 11.26 -3.50
N CYS A 84 2.41 11.13 -3.83
CA CYS A 84 1.89 11.43 -5.17
C CYS A 84 0.67 12.36 -5.16
N GLU A 85 0.28 12.88 -4.00
CA GLU A 85 -0.82 13.83 -3.80
C GLU A 85 -2.22 13.33 -4.20
N HIS A 86 -2.34 12.09 -4.69
CA HIS A 86 -3.64 11.48 -4.99
C HIS A 86 -4.54 11.43 -3.76
N VAL A 87 -5.77 11.92 -3.91
CA VAL A 87 -6.83 11.91 -2.88
C VAL A 87 -7.66 10.64 -3.01
N GLY A 88 -7.94 9.95 -1.90
CA GLY A 88 -8.68 8.69 -1.94
C GLY A 88 -7.91 7.51 -1.37
N LEU A 89 -7.26 7.70 -0.21
CA LEU A 89 -6.54 6.61 0.45
C LEU A 89 -7.51 5.56 0.99
N LYS A 90 -7.09 4.30 0.97
CA LYS A 90 -7.81 3.18 1.58
C LYS A 90 -7.18 2.82 2.92
N THR A 91 -7.99 2.46 3.91
CA THR A 91 -7.52 1.95 5.20
C THR A 91 -7.45 0.43 5.21
N ARG A 92 -6.42 -0.11 5.85
CA ARG A 92 -6.26 -1.53 6.19
C ARG A 92 -5.88 -1.66 7.66
N GLU A 93 -6.25 -2.76 8.29
CA GLU A 93 -5.75 -3.10 9.64
C GLU A 93 -4.25 -3.42 9.55
N ALA A 94 -3.43 -2.83 10.42
CA ALA A 94 -2.04 -3.24 10.54
C ALA A 94 -2.02 -4.51 11.39
N THR A 95 -1.78 -5.66 10.79
CA THR A 95 -1.57 -6.91 11.53
C THR A 95 -0.18 -6.93 12.14
N GLU A 96 -0.06 -7.38 13.39
CA GLU A 96 1.23 -7.54 14.08
C GLU A 96 2.15 -8.58 13.40
N ASP A 97 1.60 -9.44 12.53
CA ASP A 97 2.32 -10.45 11.74
C ASP A 97 3.40 -9.88 10.80
N ASP A 98 3.43 -8.56 10.56
CA ASP A 98 4.50 -7.94 9.76
C ASP A 98 5.83 -7.76 10.54
N TRP A 99 5.90 -8.14 11.82
CA TRP A 99 7.10 -8.03 12.65
C TRP A 99 7.71 -9.35 13.12
N ASP A 100 7.02 -10.49 12.97
CA ASP A 100 7.53 -11.80 13.45
C ASP A 100 7.61 -12.89 12.36
N ASP A 101 7.46 -12.54 11.08
CA ASP A 101 7.85 -13.46 10.00
C ASP A 101 9.36 -13.38 9.79
N TRP A 102 10.06 -14.29 10.45
CA TRP A 102 11.35 -14.86 10.02
C TRP A 102 11.25 -15.50 8.61
N GLY A 103 10.83 -14.70 7.63
CA GLY A 103 10.38 -15.14 6.32
C GLY A 103 9.83 -14.03 5.42
N GLY A 104 9.98 -12.76 5.83
CA GLY A 104 9.55 -11.54 5.14
C GLY A 104 9.14 -11.74 3.68
N ALA A 105 7.83 -11.83 3.45
CA ALA A 105 7.25 -12.02 2.14
C ALA A 105 7.79 -10.98 1.15
N VAL A 106 8.70 -11.40 0.26
CA VAL A 106 9.27 -10.53 -0.75
C VAL A 106 8.14 -10.14 -1.71
N ALA A 107 7.80 -8.86 -1.77
CA ALA A 107 6.77 -8.38 -2.69
C ALA A 107 7.28 -8.36 -4.14
N CYS A 108 6.44 -8.78 -5.09
CA CYS A 108 6.74 -8.73 -6.51
C CYS A 108 6.95 -7.29 -6.99
N LYS A 109 8.05 -7.00 -7.70
CA LYS A 109 8.28 -5.66 -8.28
C LYS A 109 7.26 -5.26 -9.34
N GLY A 110 6.65 -6.22 -10.04
CA GLY A 110 5.67 -5.96 -11.09
C GLY A 110 4.25 -5.69 -10.56
N CYS A 111 3.70 -6.63 -9.79
CA CYS A 111 2.31 -6.55 -9.31
C CYS A 111 2.16 -6.29 -7.81
N ARG A 112 3.27 -6.24 -7.05
CA ARG A 112 3.32 -6.05 -5.58
C ARG A 112 2.50 -7.02 -4.73
N GLN A 113 2.07 -8.13 -5.32
CA GLN A 113 1.58 -9.29 -4.57
C GLN A 113 2.76 -9.98 -3.86
N PRO A 114 2.53 -10.59 -2.69
CA PRO A 114 3.56 -11.36 -2.00
C PRO A 114 4.02 -12.51 -2.90
N ILE A 115 5.34 -12.71 -3.02
CA ILE A 115 5.89 -13.85 -3.72
C ILE A 115 5.77 -15.07 -2.80
N PRO A 116 5.18 -16.18 -3.27
CA PRO A 116 5.03 -17.39 -2.47
C PRO A 116 6.39 -17.90 -1.99
N ARG A 117 6.44 -18.35 -0.74
CA ARG A 117 7.68 -18.76 -0.07
C ARG A 117 8.35 -19.92 -0.77
N GLU A 118 7.58 -20.87 -1.30
CA GLU A 118 8.09 -22.01 -2.08
C GLU A 118 8.94 -21.52 -3.28
N ARG A 119 8.58 -20.38 -3.88
CA ARG A 119 9.34 -19.78 -4.98
C ARG A 119 10.61 -19.09 -4.50
N LEU A 120 10.59 -18.45 -3.33
CA LEU A 120 11.78 -17.81 -2.75
C LEU A 120 12.78 -18.85 -2.22
N GLU A 121 12.32 -20.00 -1.76
CA GLU A 121 13.17 -21.12 -1.35
C GLU A 121 13.92 -21.72 -2.55
N ILE A 122 13.25 -21.83 -3.71
CA ILE A 122 13.89 -22.29 -4.96
C ILE A 122 14.74 -21.18 -5.58
N PHE A 123 14.29 -19.92 -5.53
CA PHE A 123 14.93 -18.76 -6.15
C PHE A 123 15.06 -17.57 -5.17
N PRO A 124 16.05 -17.58 -4.27
CA PRO A 124 16.17 -16.59 -3.20
C PRO A 124 16.48 -15.16 -3.68
N GLY A 125 16.80 -14.97 -4.96
CA GLY A 125 17.01 -13.65 -5.58
C GLY A 125 15.84 -13.14 -6.43
N THR A 126 14.72 -13.86 -6.49
CA THR A 126 13.62 -13.51 -7.38
C THR A 126 12.95 -12.21 -6.96
N LYS A 127 12.79 -11.29 -7.91
CA LYS A 127 12.17 -9.97 -7.71
C LYS A 127 10.75 -9.90 -8.29
N LEU A 128 10.32 -10.90 -9.06
CA LEU A 128 9.04 -10.96 -9.75
C LEU A 128 8.29 -12.25 -9.40
N CYS A 129 6.97 -12.15 -9.25
CA CYS A 129 6.10 -13.31 -9.15
C CYS A 129 6.07 -14.08 -10.48
N ALA A 130 5.62 -15.33 -10.46
CA ALA A 130 5.57 -16.19 -11.65
C ALA A 130 4.85 -15.53 -12.83
N ALA A 131 3.70 -14.88 -12.58
CA ALA A 131 2.94 -14.20 -13.62
C ALA A 131 3.67 -12.98 -14.22
N CYS A 132 4.37 -12.18 -13.39
CA CYS A 132 5.13 -11.03 -13.89
C CYS A 132 6.42 -11.47 -14.58
N GLN A 133 7.11 -12.48 -14.05
CA GLN A 133 8.29 -13.05 -14.70
C GLN A 133 7.93 -13.63 -16.07
N GLN A 134 6.79 -14.33 -16.18
CA GLN A 134 6.34 -14.86 -17.46
C GLN A 134 6.05 -13.77 -18.49
N LYS A 135 5.48 -12.63 -18.08
CA LYS A 135 5.26 -11.46 -18.97
C LYS A 135 6.58 -10.83 -19.43
N ASP A 136 7.56 -10.74 -18.53
CA ASP A 136 8.89 -10.21 -18.83
C ASP A 136 9.65 -11.13 -19.79
N ASP A 137 9.67 -12.43 -19.50
CA ASP A 137 10.37 -13.47 -20.27
C ASP A 137 9.73 -13.71 -21.65
N SER A 138 8.41 -13.56 -21.76
CA SER A 138 7.73 -13.72 -23.04
C SER A 138 8.02 -12.58 -24.01
N GLY A 139 8.67 -11.49 -23.56
CA GLY A 139 9.03 -10.37 -24.42
C GLY A 139 7.83 -9.84 -25.19
N ALA A 140 6.62 -10.03 -24.65
CA ALA A 140 5.37 -9.69 -25.28
C ALA A 140 5.28 -8.16 -25.33
N ASN A 141 5.88 -7.59 -26.38
CA ASN A 141 5.42 -6.32 -26.89
C ASN A 141 3.99 -6.60 -27.38
N ASP A 142 3.02 -6.55 -26.47
CA ASP A 142 1.59 -6.62 -26.73
C ASP A 142 1.12 -5.37 -27.50
N GLU A 143 1.97 -4.78 -28.34
CA GLU A 143 1.55 -3.78 -29.29
C GLU A 143 0.85 -4.54 -30.41
N PRO A 144 -0.49 -4.48 -30.49
CA PRO A 144 -1.22 -5.22 -31.51
C PRO A 144 -0.74 -4.76 -32.89
N GLU A 145 -0.24 -5.71 -33.70
CA GLU A 145 0.08 -5.43 -35.09
C GLU A 145 -1.22 -5.15 -35.85
N TYR A 146 -1.39 -3.90 -36.30
CA TYR A 146 -2.53 -3.51 -37.11
C TYR A 146 -2.25 -3.75 -38.60
N CYS A 147 -3.26 -4.23 -39.31
CA CYS A 147 -3.21 -4.40 -40.76
C CYS A 147 -3.04 -3.03 -41.44
N SER A 148 -1.98 -2.88 -42.24
CA SER A 148 -1.73 -1.66 -43.04
C SER A 148 -2.81 -1.34 -44.08
N ARG A 149 -3.72 -2.29 -44.36
CA ARG A 149 -4.75 -2.16 -45.39
C ARG A 149 -6.13 -1.79 -44.85
N CYS A 150 -6.52 -2.35 -43.70
CA CYS A 150 -7.86 -2.11 -43.13
C CYS A 150 -7.85 -1.66 -41.67
N GLY A 151 -6.69 -1.63 -41.00
CA GLY A 151 -6.56 -1.19 -39.61
C GLY A 151 -7.03 -2.20 -38.56
N ASP A 152 -7.46 -3.41 -38.95
CA ASP A 152 -7.82 -4.46 -37.98
C ASP A 152 -6.59 -5.13 -37.37
N ILE A 153 -6.74 -5.65 -36.14
CA ILE A 153 -5.70 -6.38 -35.41
C ILE A 153 -5.40 -7.69 -36.15
N MET A 154 -4.12 -7.92 -36.47
CA MET A 154 -3.65 -9.13 -37.11
C MET A 154 -3.68 -10.32 -36.15
N SER A 155 -3.98 -11.51 -36.67
CA SER A 155 -4.07 -12.75 -35.87
C SER A 155 -3.17 -13.83 -36.45
N VAL A 156 -2.54 -14.60 -35.56
CA VAL A 156 -1.74 -15.77 -35.94
C VAL A 156 -2.68 -16.90 -36.38
N ARG A 157 -2.50 -17.42 -37.60
CA ARG A 157 -3.17 -18.64 -38.07
C ARG A 157 -2.17 -19.70 -38.50
N LEU A 158 -2.52 -20.97 -38.30
CA LEU A 158 -1.78 -22.08 -38.90
C LEU A 158 -2.04 -22.12 -40.40
N LYS A 159 -0.97 -22.18 -41.18
CA LYS A 159 -1.08 -22.42 -42.62
C LYS A 159 -1.44 -23.89 -42.85
N SER A 160 -2.52 -24.15 -43.57
CA SER A 160 -2.91 -25.52 -43.95
C SER A 160 -1.79 -26.21 -44.72
N GLY A 161 -1.29 -27.34 -44.20
CA GLY A 161 -0.25 -28.17 -44.84
C GLY A 161 1.19 -27.95 -44.34
N THR A 162 1.44 -27.01 -43.42
CA THR A 162 2.74 -26.90 -42.75
C THR A 162 2.51 -26.38 -41.34
N SER A 163 3.19 -26.90 -40.31
CA SER A 163 3.12 -26.39 -38.93
C SER A 163 3.75 -24.99 -38.75
N ARG A 164 3.64 -24.12 -39.77
CA ARG A 164 4.09 -22.74 -39.73
C ARG A 164 2.91 -21.84 -39.37
N TYR A 165 3.15 -21.03 -38.35
CA TYR A 165 2.30 -19.93 -37.95
C TYR A 165 2.57 -18.72 -38.86
N VAL A 166 1.51 -18.07 -39.34
CA VAL A 166 1.60 -16.88 -40.21
C VAL A 166 0.63 -15.83 -39.68
N MET A 167 1.07 -14.58 -39.61
CA MET A 167 0.19 -13.45 -39.30
C MET A 167 -0.75 -13.21 -40.48
N SER A 168 -2.04 -13.05 -40.20
CA SER A 168 -3.05 -12.76 -41.21
C SER A 168 -4.17 -11.89 -40.64
N CYS A 169 -4.61 -10.92 -41.44
CA CYS A 169 -5.76 -10.08 -41.09
C CYS A 169 -7.07 -10.89 -41.21
N PRO A 170 -7.91 -10.93 -40.17
CA PRO A 170 -9.18 -11.67 -40.22
C PRO A 170 -10.21 -11.03 -41.16
N SER A 171 -10.16 -9.72 -41.36
CA SER A 171 -11.16 -8.98 -42.15
C SER A 171 -10.85 -8.93 -43.64
N CYS A 172 -9.58 -8.71 -44.02
CA CYS A 172 -9.21 -8.55 -45.44
C CYS A 172 -8.30 -9.65 -45.98
N GLY A 173 -7.83 -10.57 -45.13
CA GLY A 173 -6.98 -11.71 -45.55
C GLY A 173 -5.55 -11.34 -45.95
N SER A 174 -5.11 -10.10 -45.74
CA SER A 174 -3.71 -9.70 -45.98
C SER A 174 -2.77 -10.46 -45.03
N ARG A 175 -1.57 -10.78 -45.53
CA ARG A 175 -0.47 -11.39 -44.77
C ARG A 175 0.69 -10.42 -44.70
#